data_AF-B9SS81-F1
#
_entry.id   AF-B9SS81-F1
#
_cell.length_a   1.000
_cell.length_b   1.000
_cell.length_c   1.000
_cell.angle_alpha   90.00
_cell.angle_beta   90.00
_cell.angle_gamma   90.00
#
_symmetry.space_group_name_H-M   'P 1'
#
loop_
_entity.id
_entity.type
_entity.pdbx_description
1 polymer ?
#
loop_
_entity_poly.entity_id
_entity_poly.type
_entity_poly.pdbx_seq_one_letter_code
_entity_poly.pdbx_strand_id
1 'polypeptide(L)'
;MNGNHSLSIHQLDMLFLMIFFMVMPAMIGGSAIALAGATLLYGVGKDAYVSVQRKASYSKNLKENYESLQWELNFLLGFRTDMERAIRRRRRNYREMYNKWNSQVEQIEERVRNCLGKYEHIRNCSIFRRSKLSKRMVKLYKKVVEVKGEGKDLSRLLSI
;
A
#
# COMPACT_ATOMS: atom_id res chain seq x y z
N MET A 1 1.31 50.41 -76.57
CA MET A 1 2.37 49.71 -75.83
C MET A 1 2.17 49.98 -74.35
N ASN A 2 1.81 48.97 -73.56
CA ASN A 2 2.20 48.90 -72.15
C ASN A 2 2.10 47.44 -71.70
N GLY A 3 3.23 46.94 -71.22
CA GLY A 3 3.53 45.53 -71.07
C GLY A 3 2.85 44.86 -69.89
N ASN A 4 2.52 43.59 -70.10
CA ASN A 4 2.10 42.62 -69.12
C ASN A 4 3.15 42.47 -68.00
N HIS A 5 2.73 42.59 -66.74
CA HIS A 5 3.36 41.88 -65.64
C HIS A 5 2.35 40.89 -65.06
N SER A 6 2.19 39.77 -65.77
CA SER A 6 1.62 38.56 -65.18
C SER A 6 2.65 38.02 -64.19
N LEU A 7 2.38 38.20 -62.89
CA LEU A 7 3.06 37.42 -61.87
C LEU A 7 2.67 35.95 -62.09
N SER A 8 3.65 35.13 -62.45
CA SER A 8 3.46 33.69 -62.67
C SER A 8 2.96 33.02 -61.38
N ILE A 9 1.97 32.14 -61.51
CA ILE A 9 1.40 31.31 -60.42
C ILE A 9 2.50 30.58 -59.61
N HIS A 10 3.63 30.25 -60.25
CA HIS A 10 4.79 29.64 -59.60
C HIS A 10 5.48 30.54 -58.54
N GLN A 11 5.35 31.87 -58.64
CA GLN A 11 5.92 32.81 -57.67
C GLN A 11 5.06 32.91 -56.39
N LEU A 12 3.74 32.75 -56.53
CA LEU A 12 2.80 32.70 -55.39
C LEU A 12 2.93 31.39 -54.62
N ASP A 13 3.14 30.26 -55.31
CA ASP A 13 3.36 28.95 -54.67
C ASP A 13 4.67 28.89 -53.87
N MET A 14 5.74 29.51 -54.38
CA MET A 14 7.03 29.60 -53.66
C MET A 14 6.93 30.44 -52.39
N LEU A 15 6.18 31.56 -52.42
CA LEU A 15 5.94 32.40 -51.24
C LEU A 15 5.05 31.69 -50.21
N PHE A 16 4.04 30.93 -50.65
CA PHE A 16 3.19 30.16 -49.75
C PHE A 16 3.97 29.02 -49.06
N LEU A 17 4.86 28.34 -49.78
CA LEU A 17 5.75 27.31 -49.23
C LEU A 17 6.78 27.90 -48.26
N MET A 18 7.36 29.07 -48.52
CA MET A 18 8.32 29.69 -47.60
C MET A 18 7.67 30.14 -46.28
N ILE A 19 6.43 30.64 -46.31
CA ILE A 19 5.67 30.97 -45.09
C ILE A 19 5.31 29.69 -44.31
N PHE A 20 4.94 28.60 -45.01
CA PHE A 20 4.63 27.32 -44.36
C PHE A 20 5.85 26.67 -43.71
N PHE A 21 7.05 26.81 -44.31
CA PHE A 21 8.31 26.28 -43.77
C PHE A 21 8.96 27.17 -42.70
N MET A 22 8.69 28.47 -42.65
CA MET A 22 9.23 29.37 -41.60
C MET A 22 8.43 29.33 -40.28
N VAL A 23 7.16 28.90 -40.29
CA VAL A 23 6.31 28.85 -39.08
C VAL A 23 6.37 27.49 -38.36
N MET A 24 6.77 26.42 -39.04
CA MET A 24 6.81 25.06 -38.47
C MET A 24 7.94 24.76 -37.47
N PRO A 25 9.15 25.36 -37.52
CA PRO A 25 10.20 25.04 -36.55
C PRO A 25 9.88 25.54 -35.12
N ALA A 26 8.98 26.53 -34.96
CA ALA A 26 8.61 27.07 -33.65
C ALA A 26 7.61 26.19 -32.87
N MET A 27 6.91 25.27 -33.54
CA MET A 27 5.89 24.40 -32.93
C MET A 27 6.43 23.02 -32.49
N ILE A 28 7.64 22.66 -32.91
CA ILE A 28 8.22 21.33 -32.61
C ILE A 28 8.96 21.34 -31.26
N GLY A 29 9.47 22.49 -30.81
CA GLY A 29 10.14 22.62 -29.51
C GLY A 29 9.19 22.64 -28.29
N GLY A 30 7.96 23.15 -28.46
CA GLY A 30 6.99 23.27 -27.36
C GLY A 30 6.14 22.01 -27.13
N SER A 31 5.92 21.22 -28.18
CA SER A 31 5.03 20.05 -28.13
C SER A 31 5.64 18.88 -27.36
N ALA A 32 6.95 18.61 -27.50
CA ALA A 32 7.61 17.54 -26.76
C ALA A 32 7.67 17.83 -25.25
N ILE A 33 7.87 19.10 -24.86
CA ILE A 33 7.89 19.54 -23.45
C ILE A 33 6.49 19.50 -22.85
N ALA A 34 5.47 19.95 -23.58
CA ALA A 34 4.08 19.86 -23.15
C ALA A 34 3.59 18.41 -23.03
N LEU A 35 3.97 17.53 -23.96
CA LEU A 35 3.62 16.11 -23.94
C LEU A 35 4.36 15.36 -22.82
N ALA A 36 5.64 15.66 -22.60
CA ALA A 36 6.41 15.13 -21.47
C ALA A 36 5.82 15.62 -20.13
N GLY A 37 5.47 16.89 -20.02
CA GLY A 37 4.80 17.46 -18.85
C GLY A 37 3.42 16.85 -18.59
N ALA A 38 2.60 16.66 -19.64
CA ALA A 38 1.31 15.99 -19.55
C ALA A 38 1.45 14.51 -19.17
N THR A 39 2.45 13.81 -19.70
CA THR A 39 2.74 12.41 -19.36
C THR A 39 3.23 12.27 -17.92
N LEU A 40 4.07 13.21 -17.44
CA LEU A 40 4.51 13.28 -16.05
C LEU A 40 3.35 13.60 -15.09
N LEU A 41 2.51 14.59 -15.41
CA LEU A 41 1.33 14.92 -14.62
C LEU A 41 0.29 13.81 -14.64
N TYR A 42 0.14 13.11 -15.76
CA TYR A 42 -0.73 11.95 -15.90
C TYR A 42 -0.20 10.76 -15.09
N GLY A 43 1.11 10.49 -15.13
CA GLY A 43 1.76 9.47 -14.30
C GLY A 43 1.66 9.77 -12.81
N VAL A 44 2.05 10.98 -12.40
CA VAL A 44 1.95 11.46 -11.01
C VAL A 44 0.50 11.50 -10.54
N GLY A 45 -0.43 11.93 -11.40
CA GLY A 45 -1.86 11.98 -11.12
C GLY A 45 -2.48 10.59 -10.96
N LYS A 46 -2.11 9.63 -11.81
CA LYS A 46 -2.50 8.22 -11.71
C LYS A 46 -1.96 7.60 -10.43
N ASP A 47 -0.70 7.85 -10.09
CA ASP A 47 -0.08 7.34 -8.87
C ASP A 47 -0.69 7.95 -7.60
N ALA A 48 -1.00 9.25 -7.63
CA ALA A 48 -1.72 9.94 -6.56
C ALA A 48 -3.14 9.38 -6.39
N TYR A 49 -3.86 9.16 -7.48
CA TYR A 49 -5.19 8.57 -7.49
C TYR A 49 -5.18 7.16 -6.90
N VAL A 50 -4.27 6.28 -7.35
CA VAL A 50 -4.12 4.92 -6.82
C VAL A 50 -3.77 4.95 -5.33
N SER A 51 -2.93 5.89 -4.89
CA SER A 51 -2.57 6.07 -3.48
C SER A 51 -3.78 6.47 -2.63
N VAL A 52 -4.63 7.38 -3.12
CA VAL A 52 -5.87 7.80 -2.46
C VAL A 52 -6.88 6.65 -2.43
N GLN A 53 -7.05 5.93 -3.54
CA GLN A 53 -7.96 4.79 -3.64
C GLN A 53 -7.57 3.68 -2.66
N ARG A 54 -6.28 3.35 -2.56
CA ARG A 54 -5.76 2.42 -1.55
C ARG A 54 -6.05 2.91 -0.13
N LYS A 55 -5.86 4.20 0.16
CA LYS A 55 -6.16 4.77 1.48
C LYS A 55 -7.67 4.67 1.81
N ALA A 56 -8.53 4.94 0.83
CA ALA A 56 -9.98 4.80 0.96
C ALA A 56 -10.38 3.34 1.23
N SER A 57 -9.80 2.38 0.51
CA SER A 57 -10.03 0.94 0.74
C SER A 57 -9.65 0.52 2.17
N TYR A 58 -8.44 0.83 2.63
CA TYR A 58 -8.03 0.53 4.01
C TYR A 58 -8.92 1.22 5.05
N SER A 59 -9.36 2.46 4.78
CA SER A 59 -10.29 3.16 5.66
C SER A 59 -11.63 2.44 5.75
N LYS A 60 -12.18 1.96 4.63
CA LYS A 60 -13.43 1.19 4.59
C LYS A 60 -13.30 -0.13 5.34
N ASN A 61 -12.20 -0.85 5.15
CA ASN A 61 -11.96 -2.16 5.76
C ASN A 61 -11.49 -2.06 7.23
N LEU A 62 -11.53 -0.87 7.85
CA LEU A 62 -11.01 -0.69 9.21
C LEU A 62 -11.68 -1.61 10.23
N LYS A 63 -13.01 -1.74 10.17
CA LYS A 63 -13.78 -2.62 11.07
C LYS A 63 -13.42 -4.08 10.88
N GLU A 64 -13.42 -4.56 9.65
CA GLU A 64 -13.07 -5.94 9.31
C GLU A 64 -11.64 -6.30 9.74
N ASN A 65 -10.69 -5.38 9.55
CA ASN A 65 -9.31 -5.57 10.00
C ASN A 65 -9.18 -5.57 11.53
N TYR A 66 -10.01 -4.78 12.23
CA TYR A 66 -10.08 -4.80 13.69
C TYR A 66 -10.60 -6.17 14.16
N GLU A 67 -11.73 -6.62 13.62
CA GLU A 67 -12.38 -7.89 13.99
C GLU A 67 -11.46 -9.08 13.71
N SER A 68 -10.85 -9.11 12.52
CA SER A 68 -9.90 -10.18 12.13
C SER A 68 -8.69 -10.23 13.06
N LEU A 69 -8.11 -9.07 13.39
CA LEU A 69 -6.95 -9.01 14.29
C LEU A 69 -7.32 -9.41 15.72
N GLN A 70 -8.48 -8.96 16.21
CA GLN A 70 -8.95 -9.30 17.55
C GLN A 70 -9.24 -10.80 17.67
N TRP A 71 -9.92 -11.38 16.68
CA TRP A 71 -10.20 -12.80 16.63
C TRP A 71 -8.91 -13.63 16.65
N GLU A 72 -7.95 -13.26 15.79
CA GLU A 72 -6.69 -13.98 15.66
C GLU A 72 -5.83 -13.88 16.94
N LEU A 73 -5.82 -12.72 17.60
CA LEU A 73 -5.17 -12.58 18.91
C LEU A 73 -5.82 -13.49 19.94
N ASN A 74 -7.15 -13.50 20.04
CA ASN A 74 -7.88 -14.34 21.00
C ASN A 74 -7.57 -15.82 20.79
N PHE A 75 -7.50 -16.26 19.53
CA PHE A 75 -7.08 -17.60 19.18
C PHE A 75 -5.66 -17.90 19.68
N LEU A 76 -4.69 -17.01 19.41
CA LEU A 76 -3.31 -17.18 19.86
C LEU A 76 -3.20 -17.27 21.38
N LEU A 77 -3.96 -16.44 22.12
CA LEU A 77 -3.96 -16.47 23.59
C LEU A 77 -4.56 -17.76 24.15
N GLY A 78 -5.66 -18.26 23.57
CA GLY A 78 -6.21 -19.56 23.93
C GLY A 78 -5.20 -20.69 23.69
N PHE A 79 -4.56 -20.67 22.51
CA PHE A 79 -3.52 -21.64 22.15
C PHE A 79 -2.31 -21.59 23.09
N ARG A 80 -1.87 -20.40 23.52
CA ARG A 80 -0.83 -20.22 24.54
C ARG A 80 -1.21 -20.92 25.85
N THR A 81 -2.44 -20.74 26.33
CA THR A 81 -2.91 -21.41 27.55
C THR A 81 -2.87 -22.94 27.40
N ASP A 82 -3.25 -23.48 26.24
CA ASP A 82 -3.20 -24.92 25.99
C ASP A 82 -1.77 -25.46 25.98
N MET A 83 -0.84 -24.73 25.33
CA MET A 83 0.58 -25.08 25.34
C MET A 83 1.19 -25.02 26.74
N GLU A 84 0.81 -24.03 27.56
CA GLU A 84 1.26 -23.93 28.94
C GLU A 84 0.88 -25.18 29.75
N ARG A 85 -0.36 -25.66 29.58
CA ARG A 85 -0.82 -26.91 30.22
C ARG A 85 -0.03 -28.11 29.72
N ALA A 86 0.25 -28.20 28.42
CA ALA A 86 1.00 -29.30 27.83
C ALA A 86 2.44 -29.37 28.38
N ILE A 87 3.09 -28.22 28.52
CA ILE A 87 4.48 -28.13 29.00
C ILE A 87 4.59 -28.41 30.49
N ARG A 88 3.61 -28.01 31.29
CA ARG A 88 3.57 -28.39 32.71
C ARG A 88 3.54 -29.91 32.90
N ARG A 89 2.99 -30.67 31.93
CA ARG A 89 2.95 -32.14 31.95
C ARG A 89 4.23 -32.81 31.43
N ARG A 90 5.02 -32.15 30.57
CA ARG A 90 6.27 -32.72 30.01
C ARG A 90 7.52 -32.28 30.79
N ARG A 91 8.57 -33.12 30.78
CA ARG A 91 9.87 -32.82 31.42
C ARG A 91 10.60 -31.63 30.75
N ARG A 92 11.56 -31.06 31.48
CA ARG A 92 12.30 -29.78 31.31
C ARG A 92 12.75 -29.39 29.89
N ASN A 93 12.91 -30.33 28.97
CA ASN A 93 13.61 -30.16 27.69
C ASN A 93 13.01 -29.10 26.75
N TYR A 94 11.71 -28.83 26.84
CA TYR A 94 11.02 -27.86 25.96
C TYR A 94 10.70 -26.53 26.63
N ARG A 95 11.07 -26.35 27.90
CA ARG A 95 10.72 -25.15 28.68
C ARG A 95 11.36 -23.89 28.11
N GLU A 96 12.61 -23.96 27.66
CA GLU A 96 13.33 -22.81 27.13
C GLU A 96 12.73 -22.31 25.80
N MET A 97 12.48 -23.24 24.87
CA MET A 97 11.83 -22.94 23.58
C MET A 97 10.46 -22.29 23.78
N TYR A 98 9.68 -22.84 24.72
CA TYR A 98 8.39 -22.26 25.08
C TYR A 98 8.50 -20.88 25.71
N ASN A 99 9.42 -20.67 26.65
CA ASN A 99 9.57 -19.36 27.29
C ASN A 99 9.92 -18.28 26.27
N LYS A 100 10.79 -18.61 25.29
CA LYS A 100 11.11 -17.72 24.17
C LYS A 100 9.87 -17.40 23.34
N TRP A 101 9.11 -18.42 22.93
CA TRP A 101 7.87 -18.24 22.18
C TRP A 101 6.82 -17.44 22.97
N ASN A 102 6.64 -17.74 24.25
CA ASN A 102 5.69 -17.07 25.14
C ASN A 102 6.03 -15.58 25.28
N SER A 103 7.32 -15.23 25.39
CA SER A 103 7.74 -13.82 25.39
C SER A 103 7.38 -13.10 24.08
N GLN A 104 7.49 -13.77 22.93
CA GLN A 104 7.03 -13.20 21.65
C GLN A 104 5.51 -12.99 21.65
N VAL A 105 4.74 -13.93 22.23
CA VAL A 105 3.28 -13.80 22.38
C VAL A 105 2.92 -12.62 23.29
N GLU A 106 3.62 -12.41 24.40
CA GLU A 106 3.36 -11.28 25.29
C GLU A 106 3.65 -9.94 24.60
N GLN A 107 4.78 -9.84 23.91
CA GLN A 107 5.13 -8.63 23.15
C GLN A 107 4.11 -8.32 22.03
N ILE A 108 3.59 -9.35 21.36
CA ILE A 108 2.59 -9.13 20.30
C ILE A 108 1.22 -8.79 20.87
N GLU A 109 0.82 -9.42 21.98
CA GLU A 109 -0.41 -9.12 22.71
C GLU A 109 -0.48 -7.64 23.10
N GLU A 110 0.58 -7.11 23.70
CA GLU A 110 0.66 -5.70 24.10
C GLU A 110 0.49 -4.76 22.89
N ARG A 111 1.24 -5.03 21.81
CA ARG A 111 1.20 -4.23 20.58
C ARG A 111 -0.18 -4.26 19.92
N VAL A 112 -0.81 -5.43 19.90
CA VAL A 112 -2.16 -5.60 19.34
C VAL A 112 -3.18 -4.89 20.21
N ARG A 113 -3.18 -5.06 21.53
CA ARG A 113 -4.12 -4.37 22.44
C ARG A 113 -4.00 -2.86 22.33
N ASN A 114 -2.78 -2.31 22.30
CA ASN A 114 -2.54 -0.88 22.07
C ASN A 114 -3.07 -0.42 20.70
N CYS A 115 -2.98 -1.27 19.67
CA CYS A 115 -3.52 -0.95 18.35
C CYS A 115 -5.06 -0.97 18.34
N LEU A 116 -5.67 -2.03 18.89
CA LEU A 116 -7.13 -2.20 18.98
C LEU A 116 -7.77 -1.13 19.87
N GLY A 117 -7.13 -0.75 20.98
CA GLY A 117 -7.62 0.31 21.87
C GLY A 117 -7.76 1.68 21.19
N LYS A 118 -7.08 1.91 20.07
CA LYS A 118 -7.21 3.15 19.28
C LYS A 118 -8.41 3.13 18.33
N TYR A 119 -9.06 1.99 18.15
CA TYR A 119 -10.14 1.83 17.18
C TYR A 119 -11.32 2.76 17.45
N GLU A 120 -11.85 2.76 18.68
CA GLU A 120 -13.05 3.53 19.04
C GLU A 120 -12.86 5.03 18.79
N HIS A 121 -11.67 5.57 19.11
CA HIS A 121 -11.34 6.97 18.86
C HIS A 121 -11.11 7.29 17.38
N ILE A 122 -10.65 6.32 16.58
CA ILE A 122 -10.26 6.54 15.18
C ILE A 122 -11.37 6.16 14.19
N ARG A 123 -12.36 5.33 14.56
CA ARG A 123 -13.38 4.83 13.63
C ARG A 123 -14.19 5.93 12.94
N ASN A 124 -14.38 7.06 13.63
CA ASN A 124 -15.09 8.25 13.13
C ASN A 124 -14.14 9.39 12.71
N CYS A 125 -12.82 9.17 12.71
CA CYS A 125 -11.84 10.14 12.24
C CYS A 125 -11.70 10.16 10.71
N SER A 126 -10.85 11.07 10.22
CA SER A 126 -10.53 11.20 8.79
C SER A 126 -10.05 9.89 8.14
N ILE A 127 -10.31 9.76 6.83
CA ILE A 127 -9.90 8.61 6.00
C ILE A 127 -8.41 8.30 6.16
N PHE A 128 -7.56 9.32 6.27
CA PHE A 128 -6.12 9.13 6.46
C PHE A 128 -5.79 8.45 7.79
N ARG A 129 -6.42 8.88 8.90
CA ARG A 129 -6.21 8.28 10.23
C ARG A 129 -6.74 6.84 10.26
N ARG A 130 -7.94 6.62 9.72
CA ARG A 130 -8.54 5.29 9.58
C ARG A 130 -7.67 4.34 8.76
N SER A 131 -7.22 4.79 7.59
CA SER A 131 -6.32 4.04 6.72
C SER A 131 -5.00 3.67 7.40
N LYS A 132 -4.39 4.62 8.14
CA LYS A 132 -3.14 4.38 8.87
C LYS A 132 -3.33 3.33 9.97
N LEU A 133 -4.45 3.37 10.70
CA LEU A 133 -4.77 2.38 11.72
C LEU A 133 -5.02 1.00 11.10
N SER A 134 -5.87 0.92 10.08
CA SER A 134 -6.15 -0.33 9.36
C SER A 134 -4.87 -1.00 8.82
N LYS A 135 -3.96 -0.22 8.19
CA LYS A 135 -2.66 -0.74 7.74
C LYS A 135 -1.83 -1.32 8.89
N ARG A 136 -1.84 -0.68 10.07
CA ARG A 136 -1.15 -1.20 11.25
C ARG A 136 -1.78 -2.50 11.73
N MET A 137 -3.10 -2.60 11.73
CA MET A 137 -3.81 -3.83 12.09
C MET A 137 -3.45 -4.98 11.16
N VAL A 138 -3.43 -4.77 9.84
CA VAL A 138 -3.01 -5.79 8.87
C VAL A 138 -1.56 -6.23 9.08
N LYS A 139 -0.65 -5.29 9.38
CA LYS A 139 0.74 -5.65 9.68
C LYS A 139 0.86 -6.48 10.95
N LEU A 140 0.11 -6.14 11.99
CA LEU A 140 0.09 -6.91 13.24
C LEU A 140 -0.54 -8.28 13.03
N TYR A 141 -1.61 -8.38 12.25
CA TYR A 141 -2.26 -9.65 11.90
C TYR A 141 -1.25 -10.64 11.32
N LYS A 142 -0.44 -10.21 10.34
CA LYS A 142 0.61 -11.05 9.76
C LYS A 142 1.60 -11.58 10.81
N LYS A 143 2.02 -10.73 11.75
CA LYS A 143 2.92 -11.13 12.83
C LYS A 143 2.25 -12.10 13.81
N VAL A 144 0.95 -11.93 14.10
CA VAL A 144 0.21 -12.87 14.96
C VAL A 144 0.14 -14.24 14.29
N VAL A 145 -0.12 -14.28 12.98
CA VAL A 145 -0.13 -15.53 12.20
C VAL A 145 1.24 -16.20 12.19
N GLU A 146 2.33 -15.44 12.06
CA GLU A 146 3.71 -15.95 12.12
C GLU A 146 4.02 -16.59 13.48
N VAL A 147 3.80 -15.86 14.59
CA VAL A 147 4.01 -16.38 15.95
C VAL A 147 3.11 -17.58 16.24
N LYS A 148 1.87 -17.58 15.73
CA LYS A 148 0.98 -18.76 15.79
C LYS A 148 1.58 -19.95 15.05
N GLY A 149 2.19 -19.75 13.89
CA GLY A 149 2.89 -20.77 13.13
C GLY A 149 4.03 -21.40 13.94
N GLU A 150 4.91 -20.56 14.50
CA GLU A 150 6.01 -21.01 15.37
C GLU A 150 5.50 -21.84 16.56
N GLY A 151 4.40 -21.41 17.17
CA GLY A 151 3.77 -22.13 18.28
C GLY A 151 3.16 -23.47 17.85
N LYS A 152 2.60 -23.56 16.65
CA LYS A 152 2.11 -24.84 16.10
C LYS A 152 3.25 -25.83 15.88
N ASP A 153 4.39 -25.36 15.40
CA ASP A 153 5.57 -26.20 15.21
C ASP A 153 6.12 -26.68 16.56
N LEU A 154 6.16 -25.81 17.57
CA LEU A 154 6.48 -26.22 18.94
C LEU A 154 5.49 -27.26 19.49
N SER A 155 4.19 -27.06 19.29
CA SER A 155 3.15 -28.00 19.73
C SER A 155 3.29 -29.38 19.07
N ARG A 156 3.71 -29.45 17.80
CA ARG A 156 4.02 -30.72 17.13
C ARG A 156 5.20 -31.44 17.79
N LEU A 157 6.26 -30.72 18.13
CA LEU A 157 7.41 -31.28 18.87
C LEU A 157 7.00 -31.80 20.26
N LEU A 158 6.02 -31.15 20.90
CA LEU A 158 5.45 -31.58 22.18
C LEU A 158 4.44 -32.72 22.07
N SER A 159 4.04 -33.12 20.86
CA SER A 159 3.12 -34.23 20.64
C SER A 159 3.83 -35.56 20.39
N ILE A 160 5.13 -35.50 20.05
CA ILE A 160 6.07 -36.64 20.00
C ILE A 160 6.60 -36.84 21.42
#